data_AF-A0AAE3YD25-F1
#
_entry.id   AF-A0AAE3YD25-F1
#
_cell.length_a   1.000
_cell.length_b   1.000
_cell.length_c   1.000
_cell.angle_alpha   90.00
_cell.angle_beta   90.00
_cell.angle_gamma   90.00
#
_symmetry.space_group_name_H-M   'P 1'
#
loop_
_entity.id
_entity.type
_entity.pdbx_description
1 polymer ?
#
loop_
_entity_poly.entity_id
_entity_poly.type
_entity_poly.pdbx_seq_one_letter_code
_entity_poly.pdbx_strand_id
1 'polypeptide(L)'
;MQANNITFILLFIFLFSLEGNAQSYNKNKSLHPKTASNKKPGKGKTLPSDLEGEWAVNCGNGLTTFSIGKEENIISLYGNSIYINVEVEKLTDREYILKFKNIATQENWVEESLKITESDISKDKIIGKFFIKKDGKVELHWIGLYNMKKQKLDYSGKKYYADEELINYLFVKSERTNIDSLSINLYKNRKTNNLVATLNKLISNDDMEQFEIIDVVDIKSNKESIQVENKLENGKRRLLLFNNGMKLKEWSFTSKSDTLDNDKYVNYYIDINKDNIPDKVVSSAPGMGDELSLYIKKDNKFNLVLKTINFSQDGGNKVSDIKETKEGFVIVTTFPDRGYYEENYQIIYGNNSFILKNVVYKTSSWQDDYTKTYVCNVIQNINISKNPYKFKIKGMPGEENRNQECSVEYYSGKTLQEFIDRFKERNSPQIVQGIKRYKQLLQTFPITQQNILQYNDIGYYLQQSQNNREAIFLLTKLIEKFPNRVVAYLNIADAYWEINDKGKAKEYYQKYISLMKTQDKDLKKIPQRVYDRNK
;
A
#
# COMPACT_ATOMS: atom_id res chain seq x y z
N MET A 1 10.01 -9.35 -16.97
CA MET A 1 8.98 -10.40 -17.10
C MET A 1 9.46 -11.63 -16.36
N GLN A 2 9.10 -11.78 -15.10
CA GLN A 2 9.32 -13.03 -14.35
C GLN A 2 8.04 -13.36 -13.58
N ALA A 3 7.49 -14.51 -13.96
CA ALA A 3 6.47 -15.35 -13.34
C ALA A 3 5.51 -14.71 -12.32
N ASN A 4 4.29 -14.44 -12.80
CA ASN A 4 3.10 -14.20 -12.00
C ASN A 4 2.73 -15.43 -11.15
N ASN A 5 2.42 -15.16 -9.87
CA ASN A 5 1.26 -15.61 -9.09
C ASN A 5 0.66 -17.00 -9.40
N ILE A 6 0.81 -17.95 -8.45
CA ILE A 6 -0.25 -18.92 -8.11
C ILE A 6 -0.16 -19.23 -6.60
N THR A 7 -0.89 -18.48 -5.79
CA THR A 7 -1.11 -18.74 -4.36
C THR A 7 -2.59 -19.01 -4.15
N PHE A 8 -3.08 -20.25 -4.29
CA PHE A 8 -4.46 -20.59 -3.90
C PHE A 8 -4.67 -22.10 -3.69
N ILE A 9 -5.68 -22.41 -2.87
CA ILE A 9 -6.41 -23.68 -2.68
C ILE A 9 -6.16 -24.41 -1.33
N LEU A 10 -6.84 -23.94 -0.28
CA LEU A 10 -7.59 -24.83 0.63
C LEU A 10 -8.95 -24.23 1.06
N LEU A 11 -9.40 -23.17 0.38
CA LEU A 11 -10.77 -22.70 0.41
C LEU A 11 -11.19 -22.31 -1.00
N PHE A 12 -12.02 -23.14 -1.62
CA PHE A 12 -13.02 -22.64 -2.54
C PHE A 12 -14.36 -23.13 -2.01
N ILE A 13 -15.11 -22.22 -1.37
CA ILE A 13 -16.55 -22.41 -1.27
C ILE A 13 -17.10 -21.75 -2.53
N PHE A 14 -17.37 -22.54 -3.57
CA PHE A 14 -18.26 -22.08 -4.62
C PHE A 14 -19.68 -22.48 -4.23
N LEU A 15 -20.58 -21.50 -4.11
CA LEU A 15 -21.95 -21.70 -4.57
C LEU A 15 -21.91 -21.54 -6.08
N PHE A 16 -21.41 -22.55 -6.78
CA PHE A 16 -21.81 -22.68 -8.17
C PHE A 16 -23.20 -23.31 -8.16
N SER A 17 -24.18 -22.64 -8.75
CA SER A 17 -25.05 -23.42 -9.64
C SER A 17 -24.14 -23.87 -10.78
N LEU A 18 -23.51 -25.04 -10.65
CA LEU A 18 -22.76 -25.64 -11.75
C LEU A 18 -23.82 -26.05 -12.77
N GLU A 19 -24.10 -25.21 -13.76
CA GLU A 19 -24.69 -25.68 -15.01
C GLU A 19 -23.57 -26.21 -15.89
N GLY A 20 -23.06 -27.39 -15.55
CA GLY A 20 -22.16 -28.17 -16.40
C GLY A 20 -22.90 -29.38 -16.95
N ASN A 21 -22.83 -29.59 -18.27
CA ASN A 21 -23.33 -30.80 -18.90
C ASN A 21 -22.58 -32.03 -18.36
N ALA A 22 -23.29 -32.92 -17.69
CA ALA A 22 -22.82 -34.29 -17.48
C ALA A 22 -22.85 -35.01 -18.84
N GLN A 23 -21.79 -34.90 -19.64
CA GLN A 23 -21.57 -35.89 -20.69
C GLN A 23 -20.92 -37.11 -20.05
N SER A 24 -21.72 -38.14 -19.83
CA SER A 24 -21.22 -39.48 -19.54
C SER A 24 -20.35 -39.93 -20.72
N TYR A 25 -19.03 -39.92 -20.59
CA TYR A 25 -18.21 -40.76 -21.43
C TYR A 25 -18.15 -42.14 -20.80
N ASN A 26 -19.11 -42.99 -21.14
CA ASN A 26 -19.00 -44.42 -20.89
C ASN A 26 -19.20 -45.16 -22.21
N LYS A 27 -18.11 -45.52 -22.88
CA LYS A 27 -18.15 -46.60 -23.88
C LYS A 27 -18.36 -47.89 -23.09
N ASN A 28 -19.62 -48.36 -23.06
CA ASN A 28 -20.09 -49.67 -22.62
C ASN A 28 -20.50 -49.84 -21.15
N LYS A 29 -21.65 -49.28 -20.77
CA LYS A 29 -22.85 -50.03 -20.28
C LYS A 29 -23.92 -49.04 -19.78
N SER A 30 -25.19 -49.34 -20.07
CA SER A 30 -26.34 -48.51 -19.72
C SER A 30 -26.59 -48.47 -18.21
N LEU A 31 -27.00 -47.29 -17.70
CA LEU A 31 -27.62 -47.14 -16.40
C LEU A 31 -29.00 -47.81 -16.42
N HIS A 32 -29.14 -48.94 -15.73
CA HIS A 32 -30.42 -49.40 -15.23
C HIS A 32 -30.40 -49.32 -13.71
N PRO A 33 -31.35 -48.60 -13.07
CA PRO A 33 -31.59 -48.76 -11.64
C PRO A 33 -32.03 -50.20 -11.43
N LYS A 34 -31.25 -51.01 -10.69
CA LYS A 34 -31.75 -52.31 -10.25
C LYS A 34 -32.85 -52.09 -9.23
N THR A 35 -33.97 -52.76 -9.46
CA THR A 35 -35.17 -52.77 -8.63
C THR A 35 -34.86 -53.17 -7.19
N ALA A 36 -35.60 -52.53 -6.28
CA ALA A 36 -35.47 -52.61 -4.84
C ALA A 36 -35.44 -54.04 -4.28
N SER A 37 -34.54 -54.27 -3.32
CA SER A 37 -34.84 -55.20 -2.23
C SER A 37 -35.38 -54.39 -1.05
N ASN A 38 -36.63 -54.69 -0.67
CA ASN A 38 -37.35 -54.05 0.41
C ASN A 38 -36.72 -54.38 1.77
N LYS A 39 -35.82 -53.54 2.26
CA LYS A 39 -35.60 -53.34 3.69
C LYS A 39 -35.46 -51.85 3.98
N LYS A 40 -36.50 -51.25 4.56
CA LYS A 40 -36.40 -49.92 5.18
C LYS A 40 -35.31 -49.97 6.26
N PRO A 41 -34.26 -49.12 6.20
CA PRO A 41 -33.39 -48.95 7.36
C PRO A 41 -34.18 -48.21 8.44
N GLY A 42 -34.09 -48.69 9.68
CA GLY A 42 -34.57 -47.95 10.85
C GLY A 42 -33.86 -46.59 10.94
N LYS A 43 -34.55 -45.60 11.53
CA LYS A 43 -34.06 -44.22 11.70
C LYS A 43 -32.58 -44.21 12.14
N GLY A 44 -31.71 -43.71 11.26
CA GLY A 44 -30.30 -43.42 11.56
C GLY A 44 -29.24 -44.37 10.98
N LYS A 45 -29.58 -45.38 10.17
CA LYS A 45 -28.58 -46.24 9.50
C LYS A 45 -28.31 -45.80 8.06
N THR A 46 -27.07 -45.45 7.76
CA THR A 46 -26.55 -45.22 6.40
C THR A 46 -26.24 -46.55 5.71
N LEU A 47 -26.21 -46.53 4.37
CA LEU A 47 -25.81 -47.67 3.56
C LEU A 47 -24.50 -47.35 2.83
N PRO A 48 -23.67 -48.36 2.49
CA PRO A 48 -22.55 -48.15 1.58
C PRO A 48 -23.02 -47.48 0.28
N SER A 49 -22.17 -46.64 -0.32
CA SER A 49 -22.47 -46.00 -1.61
C SER A 49 -22.83 -47.05 -2.68
N ASP A 50 -23.82 -46.74 -3.51
CA ASP A 50 -24.21 -47.55 -4.68
C ASP A 50 -23.76 -46.91 -6.02
N LEU A 51 -22.84 -45.94 -5.95
CA LEU A 51 -22.24 -45.29 -7.12
C LEU A 51 -21.09 -46.15 -7.69
N GLU A 52 -21.09 -46.37 -9.01
CA GLU A 52 -20.02 -47.09 -9.73
C GLU A 52 -19.56 -46.28 -10.97
N GLY A 53 -18.26 -46.31 -11.31
CA GLY A 53 -17.68 -45.71 -12.54
C GLY A 53 -16.76 -44.51 -12.30
N GLU A 54 -16.06 -44.03 -13.34
CA GLU A 54 -15.28 -42.78 -13.23
C GLU A 54 -16.19 -41.57 -13.47
N TRP A 55 -16.25 -40.65 -12.49
CA TRP A 55 -17.12 -39.47 -12.52
C TRP A 55 -16.30 -38.20 -12.34
N ALA A 56 -15.90 -37.55 -13.43
CA ALA A 56 -15.16 -36.29 -13.36
C ALA A 56 -16.10 -35.09 -13.21
N VAL A 57 -15.85 -34.22 -12.22
CA VAL A 57 -16.50 -32.90 -12.13
C VAL A 57 -15.58 -31.89 -12.82
N ASN A 58 -16.08 -31.25 -13.88
CA ASN A 58 -15.32 -30.21 -14.59
C ASN A 58 -15.66 -28.83 -14.00
N CYS A 59 -14.78 -28.30 -13.15
CA CYS A 59 -14.89 -26.94 -12.64
C CYS A 59 -14.22 -25.97 -13.62
N GLY A 60 -14.91 -24.89 -14.02
CA GLY A 60 -14.46 -23.92 -15.04
C GLY A 60 -13.14 -23.18 -14.77
N ASN A 61 -12.52 -23.37 -13.59
CA ASN A 61 -11.24 -22.75 -13.24
C ASN A 61 -10.06 -23.74 -13.19
N GLY A 62 -10.25 -24.98 -13.66
CA GLY A 62 -9.21 -25.98 -13.70
C GLY A 62 -8.93 -26.60 -12.33
N LEU A 63 -9.00 -27.94 -12.30
CA LEU A 63 -8.43 -28.81 -11.28
C LEU A 63 -9.20 -28.97 -9.95
N THR A 64 -10.41 -29.51 -10.03
CA THR A 64 -10.92 -30.44 -8.99
C THR A 64 -11.47 -31.67 -9.70
N THR A 65 -10.70 -32.74 -9.83
CA THR A 65 -11.19 -34.02 -10.37
C THR A 65 -11.81 -34.85 -9.25
N PHE A 66 -12.91 -35.53 -9.56
CA PHE A 66 -13.53 -36.55 -8.71
C PHE A 66 -13.25 -37.89 -9.40
N SER A 67 -12.81 -38.90 -8.65
CA SER A 67 -12.76 -40.28 -9.15
C SER A 67 -13.29 -41.18 -8.05
N ILE A 68 -14.29 -42.00 -8.38
CA ILE A 68 -14.92 -42.96 -7.46
C ILE A 68 -14.52 -44.34 -7.98
N GLY A 69 -13.42 -44.87 -7.44
CA GLY A 69 -12.86 -46.17 -7.84
C GLY A 69 -13.69 -47.35 -7.36
N LYS A 70 -13.69 -48.44 -8.14
CA LYS A 70 -14.50 -49.67 -7.97
C LYS A 70 -14.22 -50.49 -6.69
N GLU A 71 -13.21 -50.14 -5.91
CA GLU A 71 -12.97 -50.72 -4.60
C GLU A 71 -12.60 -49.57 -3.64
N GLU A 72 -13.31 -49.52 -2.49
CA GLU A 72 -13.07 -48.68 -1.29
C GLU A 72 -13.92 -47.42 -1.01
N ASN A 73 -14.95 -47.05 -1.79
CA ASN A 73 -15.81 -45.89 -1.48
C ASN A 73 -15.03 -44.57 -1.23
N ILE A 74 -13.90 -44.37 -1.92
CA ILE A 74 -13.02 -43.22 -1.72
C ILE A 74 -13.32 -42.13 -2.76
N ILE A 75 -13.47 -40.87 -2.31
CA ILE A 75 -13.34 -39.69 -3.18
C ILE A 75 -12.01 -38.99 -2.86
N SER A 76 -11.21 -38.72 -3.89
CA SER A 76 -10.03 -37.85 -3.81
C SER A 76 -10.40 -36.40 -4.17
N LEU A 77 -10.14 -35.46 -3.26
CA LEU A 77 -10.31 -34.03 -3.54
C LEU A 77 -9.00 -33.43 -4.06
N TYR A 78 -9.04 -32.76 -5.21
CA TYR A 78 -7.85 -32.21 -5.88
C TYR A 78 -7.76 -30.68 -5.72
N GLY A 79 -6.57 -30.22 -5.34
CA GLY A 79 -6.16 -28.81 -5.40
C GLY A 79 -4.64 -28.71 -5.29
N ASN A 80 -3.94 -28.70 -6.43
CA ASN A 80 -2.49 -28.53 -6.71
C ASN A 80 -1.40 -29.06 -5.73
N SER A 81 -1.68 -29.64 -4.56
CA SER A 81 -0.65 -30.15 -3.63
C SER A 81 -1.11 -31.21 -2.60
N ILE A 82 -2.39 -31.29 -2.21
CA ILE A 82 -2.84 -32.24 -1.16
C ILE A 82 -4.00 -33.10 -1.67
N TYR A 83 -3.95 -34.38 -1.30
CA TYR A 83 -4.93 -35.38 -1.72
C TYR A 83 -5.60 -35.92 -0.45
N ILE A 84 -6.93 -35.81 -0.36
CA ILE A 84 -7.69 -36.33 0.79
C ILE A 84 -8.61 -37.44 0.29
N ASN A 85 -8.55 -38.59 0.95
CA ASN A 85 -9.49 -39.67 0.74
C ASN A 85 -10.66 -39.53 1.71
N VAL A 86 -11.88 -39.57 1.18
CA VAL A 86 -13.10 -39.54 1.99
C VAL A 86 -13.95 -40.78 1.75
N GLU A 87 -14.52 -41.34 2.81
CA GLU A 87 -15.50 -42.42 2.75
C GLU A 87 -16.89 -41.85 2.43
N VAL A 88 -17.60 -42.51 1.52
CA VAL A 88 -18.93 -42.10 1.05
C VAL A 88 -20.00 -43.08 1.54
N GLU A 89 -20.99 -42.55 2.24
CA GLU A 89 -22.16 -43.33 2.65
C GLU A 89 -23.44 -42.74 2.06
N LYS A 90 -24.32 -43.60 1.57
CA LYS A 90 -25.64 -43.22 1.07
C LYS A 90 -26.60 -42.96 2.22
N LEU A 91 -27.21 -41.78 2.22
CA LEU A 91 -28.22 -41.39 3.21
C LEU A 91 -29.64 -41.54 2.63
N THR A 92 -29.85 -41.12 1.38
CA THR A 92 -31.10 -41.30 0.63
C THR A 92 -30.79 -41.57 -0.85
N ASP A 93 -31.81 -41.77 -1.69
CA ASP A 93 -31.64 -42.02 -3.13
C ASP A 93 -30.81 -40.95 -3.87
N ARG A 94 -30.71 -39.74 -3.32
CA ARG A 94 -30.00 -38.59 -3.93
C ARG A 94 -29.09 -37.84 -2.98
N GLU A 95 -28.91 -38.31 -1.76
CA GLU A 95 -28.06 -37.65 -0.76
C GLU A 95 -27.05 -38.64 -0.20
N TYR A 96 -25.79 -38.20 -0.20
CA TYR A 96 -24.64 -38.95 0.30
C TYR A 96 -23.90 -38.10 1.32
N ILE A 97 -23.33 -38.74 2.33
CA ILE A 97 -22.49 -38.10 3.34
C ILE A 97 -21.04 -38.50 3.12
N LEU A 98 -20.14 -37.58 3.47
CA LEU A 98 -18.70 -37.75 3.35
C LEU A 98 -18.08 -37.76 4.74
N LYS A 99 -17.20 -38.73 4.97
CA LYS A 99 -16.40 -38.88 6.19
C LYS A 99 -14.92 -38.91 5.83
N PHE A 100 -14.08 -38.33 6.67
CA PHE A 100 -12.64 -38.31 6.42
C PHE A 100 -12.05 -39.71 6.60
N LYS A 101 -11.21 -40.17 5.66
CA LYS A 101 -10.54 -41.47 5.76
C LYS A 101 -9.05 -41.33 6.08
N ASN A 102 -8.31 -40.66 5.19
CA ASN A 102 -6.89 -40.35 5.37
C ASN A 102 -6.42 -39.27 4.38
N ILE A 103 -5.18 -38.79 4.57
CA ILE A 103 -4.49 -37.94 3.61
C ILE A 103 -3.68 -38.84 2.66
N ALA A 104 -3.97 -38.75 1.36
CA ALA A 104 -3.38 -39.63 0.36
C ALA A 104 -1.96 -39.19 -0.08
N THR A 105 -1.59 -37.91 0.04
CA THR A 105 -0.21 -37.42 -0.16
C THR A 105 0.12 -36.16 0.69
N GLN A 106 1.42 -35.93 0.95
CA GLN A 106 2.00 -34.79 1.68
C GLN A 106 1.66 -34.66 3.19
N GLU A 107 1.91 -35.70 4.00
CA GLU A 107 1.82 -35.61 5.47
C GLU A 107 2.65 -34.45 6.06
N ASN A 108 3.90 -34.29 5.60
CA ASN A 108 4.81 -33.27 6.15
C ASN A 108 4.29 -31.84 6.01
N TRP A 109 3.61 -31.48 4.92
CA TRP A 109 3.09 -30.12 4.75
C TRP A 109 1.98 -29.80 5.75
N VAL A 110 1.11 -30.78 6.04
CA VAL A 110 -0.02 -30.63 6.96
C VAL A 110 0.49 -30.52 8.41
N GLU A 111 1.49 -31.33 8.76
CA GLU A 111 2.14 -31.27 10.08
C GLU A 111 2.93 -29.97 10.28
N GLU A 112 3.66 -29.49 9.26
CA GLU A 112 4.48 -28.28 9.37
C GLU A 112 3.67 -26.98 9.27
N SER A 113 2.68 -26.93 8.38
CA SER A 113 1.92 -25.70 8.06
C SER A 113 0.65 -25.54 8.91
N LEU A 114 -0.12 -26.62 9.11
CA LEU A 114 -1.37 -26.58 9.88
C LEU A 114 -1.18 -27.08 11.32
N LYS A 115 -0.06 -27.76 11.62
CA LYS A 115 0.23 -28.34 12.94
C LYS A 115 -0.87 -29.28 13.45
N ILE A 116 -1.53 -29.98 12.53
CA ILE A 116 -2.55 -30.99 12.79
C ILE A 116 -2.07 -32.31 12.19
N THR A 117 -2.08 -33.39 12.96
CA THR A 117 -1.76 -34.73 12.44
C THR A 117 -3.04 -35.45 12.00
N GLU A 118 -2.96 -36.42 11.09
CA GLU A 118 -4.14 -37.20 10.66
C GLU A 118 -4.89 -37.81 11.85
N SER A 119 -4.14 -38.28 12.85
CA SER A 119 -4.67 -38.87 14.09
C SER A 119 -5.54 -37.89 14.91
N ASP A 120 -5.38 -36.59 14.72
CA ASP A 120 -6.18 -35.57 15.40
C ASP A 120 -7.52 -35.31 14.68
N ILE A 121 -7.75 -35.87 13.48
CA ILE A 121 -8.96 -35.66 12.67
C ILE A 121 -9.94 -36.83 12.83
N SER A 122 -11.22 -36.52 13.06
CA SER A 122 -12.25 -37.55 13.24
C SER A 122 -12.60 -38.25 11.94
N LYS A 123 -12.54 -39.59 11.97
CA LYS A 123 -13.00 -40.45 10.87
C LYS A 123 -14.52 -40.66 10.87
N ASP A 124 -15.18 -40.42 12.00
CA ASP A 124 -16.62 -40.67 12.15
C ASP A 124 -17.48 -39.44 11.87
N LYS A 125 -16.92 -38.23 12.00
CA LYS A 125 -17.67 -36.98 11.80
C LYS A 125 -17.92 -36.72 10.32
N ILE A 126 -19.13 -36.27 10.02
CA ILE A 126 -19.51 -35.85 8.67
C ILE A 126 -18.76 -34.56 8.34
N ILE A 127 -17.94 -34.62 7.29
CA ILE A 127 -17.11 -33.52 6.80
C ILE A 127 -17.70 -32.85 5.56
N GLY A 128 -18.69 -33.49 4.92
CA GLY A 128 -19.41 -32.94 3.79
C GLY A 128 -20.65 -33.76 3.42
N LYS A 129 -21.48 -33.19 2.54
CA LYS A 129 -22.65 -33.84 1.95
C LYS A 129 -22.67 -33.61 0.45
N PHE A 130 -23.11 -34.60 -0.30
CA PHE A 130 -23.17 -34.55 -1.74
C PHE A 130 -24.57 -34.93 -2.21
N PHE A 131 -25.11 -34.17 -3.17
CA PHE A 131 -26.47 -34.32 -3.68
C PHE A 131 -26.47 -34.55 -5.19
N ILE A 132 -27.22 -35.54 -5.64
CA ILE A 132 -27.47 -35.78 -7.06
C ILE A 132 -28.78 -35.09 -7.45
N LYS A 133 -28.69 -34.09 -8.32
CA LYS A 133 -29.83 -33.35 -8.84
C LYS A 133 -30.59 -34.18 -9.89
N LYS A 134 -31.84 -33.81 -10.15
CA LYS A 134 -32.72 -34.49 -11.12
C LYS A 134 -32.16 -34.50 -12.55
N ASP A 135 -31.34 -33.51 -12.88
CA ASP A 135 -30.66 -33.35 -14.17
C ASP A 135 -29.33 -34.10 -14.26
N GLY A 136 -29.01 -34.95 -13.26
CA GLY A 136 -27.77 -35.73 -13.22
C GLY A 136 -26.55 -34.93 -12.74
N LYS A 137 -26.72 -33.64 -12.44
CA LYS A 137 -25.65 -32.81 -11.87
C LYS A 137 -25.48 -33.04 -10.38
N VAL A 138 -24.37 -32.56 -9.87
CA VAL A 138 -23.92 -32.79 -8.51
C VAL A 138 -23.81 -31.47 -7.75
N GLU A 139 -24.21 -31.47 -6.49
CA GLU A 139 -23.95 -30.37 -5.55
C GLU A 139 -23.23 -30.88 -4.30
N LEU A 140 -22.05 -30.32 -4.00
CA LEU A 140 -21.24 -30.68 -2.84
C LEU A 140 -21.31 -29.58 -1.78
N HIS A 141 -21.70 -29.94 -0.57
CA HIS A 141 -21.70 -29.08 0.61
C HIS A 141 -20.56 -29.52 1.55
N TRP A 142 -19.45 -28.78 1.53
CA TRP A 142 -18.33 -29.04 2.42
C TRP A 142 -18.52 -28.37 3.79
N ILE A 143 -18.23 -29.10 4.88
CA ILE A 143 -18.40 -28.65 6.27
C ILE A 143 -17.04 -28.31 6.90
N GLY A 144 -16.00 -29.10 6.59
CA GLY A 144 -14.65 -28.97 7.16
C GLY A 144 -14.21 -30.20 7.97
N LEU A 145 -12.93 -30.26 8.33
CA LEU A 145 -12.36 -31.36 9.11
C LEU A 145 -12.58 -31.12 10.61
N TYR A 146 -13.06 -32.15 11.32
CA TYR A 146 -13.32 -32.06 12.76
C TYR A 146 -12.11 -32.53 13.56
N ASN A 147 -11.54 -31.62 14.37
CA ASN A 147 -10.39 -31.94 15.21
C ASN A 147 -10.86 -32.54 16.54
N MET A 148 -10.50 -33.79 16.80
CA MET A 148 -10.88 -34.54 18.00
C MET A 148 -10.19 -34.01 19.26
N LYS A 149 -8.92 -33.59 19.15
CA LYS A 149 -8.14 -33.04 20.26
C LYS A 149 -8.70 -31.71 20.75
N LYS A 150 -9.13 -30.85 19.83
CA LYS A 150 -9.73 -29.54 20.15
C LYS A 150 -11.26 -29.59 20.32
N GLN A 151 -11.89 -30.73 20.03
CA GLN A 151 -13.34 -30.94 20.04
C GLN A 151 -14.15 -29.86 19.29
N LYS A 152 -13.60 -29.33 18.18
CA LYS A 152 -14.22 -28.28 17.36
C LYS A 152 -13.95 -28.50 15.88
N LEU A 153 -14.78 -27.89 15.02
CA LEU A 153 -14.45 -27.71 13.60
C LEU A 153 -13.23 -26.78 13.54
N ASP A 154 -12.12 -27.28 13.02
CA ASP A 154 -10.84 -26.56 13.09
C ASP A 154 -10.63 -25.71 11.84
N TYR A 155 -10.66 -24.39 12.04
CA TYR A 155 -10.22 -23.39 11.07
C TYR A 155 -8.93 -22.69 11.53
N SER A 156 -8.32 -23.11 12.66
CA SER A 156 -7.13 -22.45 13.20
C SER A 156 -5.89 -22.72 12.33
N GLY A 157 -5.05 -21.70 12.15
CA GLY A 157 -3.92 -21.72 11.20
C GLY A 157 -4.33 -21.38 9.77
N LYS A 158 -5.63 -21.20 9.49
CA LYS A 158 -6.11 -20.81 8.17
C LYS A 158 -5.73 -19.36 7.89
N LYS A 159 -5.02 -19.15 6.78
CA LYS A 159 -4.81 -17.84 6.17
C LYS A 159 -5.97 -17.50 5.25
N TYR A 160 -6.44 -16.26 5.29
CA TYR A 160 -7.50 -15.75 4.43
C TYR A 160 -7.25 -14.28 4.14
N TYR A 161 -7.77 -13.80 3.01
CA TYR A 161 -7.72 -12.38 2.68
C TYR A 161 -8.97 -11.64 3.17
N ALA A 162 -8.86 -10.34 3.42
CA ALA A 162 -9.94 -9.53 3.99
C ALA A 162 -11.27 -9.55 3.22
N ASP A 163 -11.24 -9.81 1.92
CA ASP A 163 -12.39 -9.88 1.02
C ASP A 163 -12.99 -11.30 0.90
N GLU A 164 -12.38 -12.31 1.52
CA GLU A 164 -12.90 -13.68 1.54
C GLU A 164 -14.01 -13.83 2.58
N GLU A 165 -15.27 -13.91 2.13
CA GLU A 165 -16.39 -14.21 3.02
C GLU A 165 -16.45 -15.71 3.38
N LEU A 166 -16.61 -15.99 4.68
CA LEU A 166 -16.99 -17.33 5.15
C LEU A 166 -18.46 -17.59 4.78
N ILE A 167 -18.73 -18.34 3.69
CA ILE A 167 -20.06 -18.49 3.08
C ILE A 167 -21.20 -18.91 4.04
N ASN A 168 -20.91 -19.67 5.10
CA ASN A 168 -21.92 -20.07 6.11
C ASN A 168 -22.17 -19.04 7.21
N TYR A 169 -21.44 -17.93 7.15
CA TYR A 169 -21.42 -16.89 8.15
C TYR A 169 -21.65 -15.52 7.48
N LEU A 170 -22.16 -14.58 8.24
CA LEU A 170 -22.28 -13.19 7.86
C LEU A 170 -21.33 -12.40 8.75
N PHE A 171 -20.41 -11.64 8.15
CA PHE A 171 -19.57 -10.74 8.92
C PHE A 171 -20.44 -9.70 9.63
N VAL A 172 -20.17 -9.48 10.92
CA VAL A 172 -20.90 -8.52 11.75
C VAL A 172 -20.03 -7.30 12.03
N LYS A 173 -18.89 -7.50 12.68
CA LYS A 173 -17.94 -6.44 13.04
C LYS A 173 -16.55 -6.99 13.30
N SER A 174 -15.55 -6.11 13.23
CA SER A 174 -14.18 -6.39 13.65
C SER A 174 -13.78 -5.40 14.76
N GLU A 175 -13.10 -5.89 15.78
CA GLU A 175 -12.51 -5.10 16.86
C GLU A 175 -10.99 -5.33 16.86
N ARG A 176 -10.23 -4.30 16.48
CA ARG A 176 -8.76 -4.34 16.59
C ARG A 176 -8.38 -4.28 18.07
N THR A 177 -7.42 -5.13 18.46
CA THR A 177 -6.94 -5.19 19.84
C THR A 177 -5.73 -4.25 20.01
N ASN A 178 -5.42 -3.87 21.25
CA ASN A 178 -4.17 -3.14 21.55
C ASN A 178 -2.93 -4.07 21.61
N ILE A 179 -3.01 -5.28 21.06
CA ILE A 179 -1.92 -6.24 20.94
C ILE A 179 -1.59 -6.33 19.45
N ASP A 180 -0.32 -6.09 19.11
CA ASP A 180 0.16 -5.95 17.73
C ASP A 180 -0.34 -7.10 16.84
N SER A 181 -0.84 -6.73 15.67
CA SER A 181 -1.33 -7.62 14.63
C SER A 181 -2.54 -8.47 15.02
N LEU A 182 -3.17 -8.28 16.19
CA LEU A 182 -4.33 -9.06 16.62
C LEU A 182 -5.67 -8.32 16.49
N SER A 183 -6.66 -8.98 15.92
CA SER A 183 -8.04 -8.50 15.82
C SER A 183 -9.06 -9.58 16.21
N ILE A 184 -10.22 -9.16 16.72
CA ILE A 184 -11.36 -10.05 16.94
C ILE A 184 -12.42 -9.76 15.89
N ASN A 185 -12.80 -10.76 15.11
CA ASN A 185 -13.89 -10.65 14.13
C ASN A 185 -15.12 -11.40 14.65
N LEU A 186 -16.28 -10.77 14.52
CA LEU A 186 -17.56 -11.33 14.90
C LEU A 186 -18.35 -11.70 13.64
N TYR A 187 -18.88 -12.91 13.65
CA TYR A 187 -19.65 -13.49 12.57
C TYR A 187 -20.98 -14.03 13.09
N LYS A 188 -22.01 -14.03 12.24
CA LYS A 188 -23.32 -14.63 12.53
C LYS A 188 -23.54 -15.83 11.62
N ASN A 189 -23.81 -16.99 12.19
CA ASN A 189 -24.11 -18.20 11.42
C ASN A 189 -25.45 -18.04 10.69
N ARG A 190 -25.45 -18.22 9.36
CA ARG A 190 -26.65 -17.99 8.53
C ARG A 190 -27.79 -18.99 8.79
N LYS A 191 -27.49 -20.17 9.35
CA LYS A 191 -28.49 -21.22 9.63
C LYS A 191 -29.01 -21.15 11.07
N THR A 192 -28.12 -20.95 12.03
CA THR A 192 -28.48 -21.02 13.46
C THR A 192 -28.70 -19.65 14.09
N ASN A 193 -28.33 -18.56 13.40
CA ASN A 193 -28.28 -17.19 13.93
C ASN A 193 -27.35 -16.99 15.14
N ASN A 194 -26.59 -18.00 15.54
CA ASN A 194 -25.61 -17.90 16.62
C ASN A 194 -24.40 -17.06 16.19
N LEU A 195 -23.79 -16.37 17.14
CA LEU A 195 -22.58 -15.59 16.91
C LEU A 195 -21.32 -16.47 17.06
N VAL A 196 -20.27 -16.11 16.34
CA VAL A 196 -18.94 -16.72 16.42
C VAL A 196 -17.91 -15.61 16.42
N ALA A 197 -17.01 -15.58 17.40
CA ALA A 197 -15.89 -14.66 17.44
C ALA A 197 -14.60 -15.39 17.03
N THR A 198 -13.79 -14.80 16.15
CA THR A 198 -12.47 -15.31 15.79
C THR A 198 -11.40 -14.35 16.27
N LEU A 199 -10.31 -14.87 16.84
CA LEU A 199 -9.08 -14.14 17.08
C LEU A 199 -8.19 -14.32 15.85
N ASN A 200 -7.79 -13.23 15.23
CA ASN A 200 -7.05 -13.22 13.96
C ASN A 200 -5.72 -12.50 14.15
N LYS A 201 -4.68 -13.00 13.48
CA LYS A 201 -3.38 -12.36 13.34
C LYS A 201 -3.21 -11.82 11.93
N LEU A 202 -2.87 -10.55 11.76
CA LEU A 202 -2.41 -10.02 10.49
C LEU A 202 -1.03 -10.61 10.15
N ILE A 203 -0.90 -11.19 8.96
CA ILE A 203 0.31 -11.87 8.49
C ILE A 203 1.06 -11.03 7.45
N SER A 204 0.34 -10.37 6.54
CA SER A 204 0.90 -9.49 5.50
C SER A 204 -0.17 -8.49 5.04
N ASN A 205 0.29 -7.36 4.54
CA ASN A 205 -0.47 -6.22 4.02
C ASN A 205 0.07 -5.75 2.65
N ASP A 206 0.92 -6.55 1.99
CA ASP A 206 1.70 -6.16 0.81
C ASP A 206 0.86 -5.86 -0.44
N ASP A 207 -0.39 -6.36 -0.51
CA ASP A 207 -1.36 -6.06 -1.58
C ASP A 207 -2.82 -6.11 -1.07
N MET A 208 -3.14 -7.13 -0.27
CA MET A 208 -4.45 -7.35 0.36
C MET A 208 -4.23 -7.93 1.76
N GLU A 209 -4.88 -7.37 2.78
CA GLU A 209 -4.68 -7.79 4.17
C GLU A 209 -4.93 -9.31 4.31
N GLN A 210 -3.88 -10.05 4.69
CA GLN A 210 -3.94 -11.49 4.91
C GLN A 210 -3.94 -11.77 6.42
N PHE A 211 -4.93 -12.52 6.88
CA PHE A 211 -5.14 -12.85 8.28
C PHE A 211 -5.01 -14.35 8.52
N GLU A 212 -4.43 -14.74 9.66
CA GLU A 212 -4.43 -16.10 10.18
C GLU A 212 -5.42 -16.20 11.35
N ILE A 213 -6.35 -17.17 11.31
CA ILE A 213 -7.24 -17.43 12.45
C ILE A 213 -6.45 -18.16 13.54
N ILE A 214 -6.24 -17.52 14.68
CA ILE A 214 -5.55 -18.10 15.83
C ILE A 214 -6.52 -18.92 16.68
N ASP A 215 -7.72 -18.39 16.93
CA ASP A 215 -8.73 -19.06 17.74
C ASP A 215 -10.16 -18.71 17.31
N VAL A 216 -11.11 -19.55 17.70
CA VAL A 216 -12.54 -19.41 17.39
C VAL A 216 -13.36 -19.70 18.64
N VAL A 217 -14.31 -18.82 18.96
CA VAL A 217 -15.18 -18.86 20.13
C VAL A 217 -16.63 -18.85 19.67
N ASP A 218 -17.34 -19.95 19.89
CA ASP A 218 -18.76 -20.05 19.62
C ASP A 218 -19.58 -19.35 20.71
N ILE A 219 -20.50 -18.47 20.29
CA ILE A 219 -21.35 -17.68 21.18
C ILE A 219 -22.79 -18.13 20.92
N LYS A 220 -23.35 -18.90 21.85
CA LYS A 220 -24.74 -19.39 21.81
C LYS A 220 -25.75 -18.27 22.15
N SER A 221 -25.62 -17.12 21.50
CA SER A 221 -26.47 -15.95 21.65
C SER A 221 -26.56 -15.19 20.34
N ASN A 222 -27.69 -14.52 20.13
CA ASN A 222 -27.98 -13.67 18.98
C ASN A 222 -27.89 -12.16 19.30
N LYS A 223 -27.56 -11.79 20.54
CA LYS A 223 -27.41 -10.40 20.98
C LYS A 223 -25.96 -9.93 20.86
N GLU A 224 -25.75 -8.81 20.17
CA GLU A 224 -24.43 -8.25 19.85
C GLU A 224 -23.84 -7.39 20.98
N SER A 225 -23.80 -7.94 22.19
CA SER A 225 -23.28 -7.31 23.41
C SER A 225 -21.83 -7.72 23.70
N ILE A 226 -21.03 -7.83 22.64
CA ILE A 226 -19.64 -8.28 22.72
C ILE A 226 -18.73 -7.11 23.06
N GLN A 227 -17.91 -7.29 24.10
CA GLN A 227 -16.90 -6.34 24.56
C GLN A 227 -15.55 -7.03 24.67
N VAL A 228 -14.49 -6.31 24.29
CA VAL A 228 -13.11 -6.78 24.39
C VAL A 228 -12.35 -5.88 25.36
N GLU A 229 -11.83 -6.45 26.43
CA GLU A 229 -10.96 -5.75 27.39
C GLU A 229 -9.51 -6.21 27.25
N ASN A 230 -8.59 -5.28 27.46
CA ASN A 230 -7.16 -5.58 27.55
C ASN A 230 -6.68 -5.27 28.97
N LYS A 231 -6.01 -6.25 29.60
CA LYS A 231 -5.42 -6.09 30.93
C LYS A 231 -3.94 -6.44 30.90
N LEU A 232 -3.13 -5.62 31.57
CA LEU A 232 -1.73 -5.93 31.83
C LEU A 232 -1.61 -6.40 33.28
N GLU A 233 -1.31 -7.68 33.47
CA GLU A 233 -1.15 -8.30 34.80
C GLU A 233 0.11 -9.17 34.81
N ASN A 234 1.04 -8.89 35.74
CA ASN A 234 2.29 -9.65 35.93
C ASN A 234 3.12 -9.83 34.63
N GLY A 235 3.28 -8.76 33.84
CA GLY A 235 4.07 -8.79 32.60
C GLY A 235 3.43 -9.57 31.45
N LYS A 236 2.19 -10.05 31.60
CA LYS A 236 1.43 -10.71 30.54
C LYS A 236 0.30 -9.79 30.08
N ARG A 237 0.18 -9.60 28.78
CA ARG A 237 -0.99 -8.95 28.18
C ARG A 237 -2.12 -9.97 28.09
N ARG A 238 -3.29 -9.61 28.60
CA ARG A 238 -4.47 -10.45 28.60
C ARG A 238 -5.57 -9.80 27.78
N LEU A 239 -6.15 -10.57 26.89
CA LEU A 239 -7.30 -10.18 26.07
C LEU A 239 -8.51 -10.93 26.57
N LEU A 240 -9.53 -10.21 27.03
CA LEU A 240 -10.74 -10.78 27.61
C LEU A 240 -11.93 -10.48 26.71
N LEU A 241 -12.64 -11.52 26.29
CA LEU A 241 -13.87 -11.44 25.53
C LEU A 241 -15.06 -11.57 26.48
N PHE A 242 -15.97 -10.61 26.45
CA PHE A 242 -17.20 -10.60 27.24
C PHE A 242 -18.44 -10.63 26.35
N ASN A 243 -19.52 -11.20 26.89
CA ASN A 243 -20.86 -11.06 26.34
C ASN A 243 -21.84 -10.74 27.48
N ASN A 244 -22.53 -9.61 27.43
CA ASN A 244 -23.43 -9.14 28.50
C ASN A 244 -22.77 -9.15 29.89
N GLY A 245 -21.50 -8.73 29.98
CA GLY A 245 -20.74 -8.72 31.23
C GLY A 245 -20.22 -10.08 31.71
N MET A 246 -20.57 -11.19 31.03
CA MET A 246 -20.00 -12.52 31.32
C MET A 246 -18.74 -12.76 30.51
N LYS A 247 -17.64 -13.14 31.17
CA LYS A 247 -16.38 -13.50 30.51
C LYS A 247 -16.54 -14.80 29.73
N LEU A 248 -16.37 -14.74 28.42
CA LEU A 248 -16.43 -15.89 27.51
C LEU A 248 -15.07 -16.55 27.32
N LYS A 249 -14.02 -15.75 27.16
CA LYS A 249 -12.67 -16.24 26.87
C LYS A 249 -11.62 -15.26 27.36
N GLU A 250 -10.47 -15.78 27.74
CA GLU A 250 -9.26 -15.03 28.09
C GLU A 250 -8.09 -15.62 27.31
N TRP A 251 -7.35 -14.77 26.61
CA TRP A 251 -6.09 -15.11 25.98
C TRP A 251 -4.96 -14.41 26.72
N SER A 252 -3.88 -15.13 27.01
CA SER A 252 -2.71 -14.59 27.70
C SER A 252 -1.51 -14.64 26.76
N PHE A 253 -0.85 -13.52 26.59
CA PHE A 253 0.33 -13.36 25.76
C PHE A 253 1.50 -12.97 26.65
N THR A 254 2.54 -13.78 26.67
CA THR A 254 3.84 -13.39 27.21
C THR A 254 4.51 -12.49 26.19
N SER A 255 4.79 -11.23 26.53
CA SER A 255 5.76 -10.50 25.74
C SER A 255 7.08 -11.27 25.85
N LYS A 256 7.74 -11.51 24.72
CA LYS A 256 9.19 -11.69 24.79
C LYS A 256 9.70 -10.38 25.40
N SER A 257 10.56 -10.52 26.41
CA SER A 257 11.05 -9.46 27.29
C SER A 257 11.32 -8.15 26.56
N ASP A 258 11.03 -7.05 27.25
CA ASP A 258 11.42 -5.66 26.97
C ASP A 258 12.95 -5.49 26.89
N THR A 259 13.56 -6.15 25.92
CA THR A 259 14.98 -6.05 25.58
C THR A 259 15.04 -6.08 24.06
N LEU A 260 15.12 -4.89 23.45
CA LEU A 260 15.15 -4.52 22.01
C LEU A 260 13.83 -4.02 21.37
N ASP A 261 13.08 -3.09 22.00
CA ASP A 261 11.94 -2.39 21.35
C ASP A 261 12.16 -0.87 21.17
N ASN A 262 13.37 -0.36 21.44
CA ASN A 262 13.71 1.04 21.18
C ASN A 262 13.83 1.36 19.67
N ASP A 263 13.98 0.34 18.82
CA ASP A 263 14.20 0.52 17.38
C ASP A 263 12.90 0.45 16.56
N LYS A 264 11.77 0.03 17.15
CA LYS A 264 10.49 -0.12 16.44
C LYS A 264 9.76 1.21 16.26
N TYR A 265 9.97 2.17 17.16
CA TYR A 265 9.25 3.45 17.14
C TYR A 265 10.20 4.62 17.29
N VAL A 266 9.91 5.68 16.53
CA VAL A 266 10.60 6.97 16.62
C VAL A 266 9.71 7.97 17.35
N ASN A 267 10.27 8.63 18.35
CA ASN A 267 9.59 9.67 19.11
C ASN A 267 9.98 11.06 18.57
N TYR A 268 8.97 11.89 18.30
CA TYR A 268 9.14 13.29 17.95
C TYR A 268 8.48 14.15 19.03
N TYR A 269 9.07 15.30 19.30
CA TYR A 269 8.54 16.28 20.24
C TYR A 269 8.30 17.60 19.51
N ILE A 270 7.02 17.94 19.31
CA ILE A 270 6.56 19.10 18.53
C ILE A 270 5.38 19.74 19.25
N ASP A 271 5.14 21.04 19.07
CA ASP A 271 3.96 21.70 19.62
C ASP A 271 2.75 21.54 18.67
N ILE A 272 1.82 20.63 19.03
CA ILE A 272 0.65 20.29 18.21
C ILE A 272 -0.46 21.32 18.39
N ASN A 273 -0.70 21.76 19.63
CA ASN A 273 -1.84 22.60 20.01
C ASN A 273 -1.51 24.10 20.12
N LYS A 274 -0.26 24.49 19.87
CA LYS A 274 0.25 25.86 19.88
C LYS A 274 0.20 26.53 21.25
N ASP A 275 0.43 25.75 22.31
CA ASP A 275 0.54 26.25 23.67
C ASP A 275 1.99 26.56 24.11
N ASN A 276 2.96 26.44 23.20
CA ASN A 276 4.41 26.52 23.40
C ASN A 276 4.98 25.42 24.31
N ILE A 277 4.27 24.32 24.49
CA ILE A 277 4.73 23.14 25.22
C ILE A 277 4.90 21.98 24.23
N PRO A 278 6.08 21.32 24.19
CA PRO A 278 6.26 20.17 23.34
C PRO A 278 5.34 19.00 23.71
N ASP A 279 4.54 18.59 22.74
CA ASP A 279 3.73 17.38 22.72
C ASP A 279 4.55 16.19 22.21
N LYS A 280 3.99 14.99 22.27
CA LYS A 280 4.69 13.76 21.84
C LYS A 280 3.98 13.13 20.64
N VAL A 281 4.76 12.82 19.61
CA VAL A 281 4.34 12.01 18.46
C VAL A 281 5.19 10.73 18.44
N VAL A 282 4.53 9.60 18.31
CA VAL A 282 5.17 8.28 18.20
C VAL A 282 4.80 7.70 16.85
N SER A 283 5.78 7.49 15.99
CA SER A 283 5.62 6.84 14.69
C SER A 283 6.34 5.51 14.69
N SER A 284 5.81 4.51 13.97
CA SER A 284 6.61 3.35 13.56
C SER A 284 7.91 3.81 12.88
N ALA A 285 9.01 3.13 13.20
CA ALA A 285 10.28 3.33 12.55
C ALA A 285 10.21 2.89 11.08
N PRO A 286 11.10 3.40 10.21
CA PRO A 286 11.09 3.06 8.79
C PRO A 286 11.13 1.53 8.55
N GLY A 287 10.09 1.00 7.90
CA GLY A 287 9.95 -0.44 7.61
C GLY A 287 9.40 -1.28 8.77
N MET A 288 8.94 -0.66 9.86
CA MET A 288 8.40 -1.35 11.05
C MET A 288 6.87 -1.13 11.20
N GLY A 289 6.17 -1.00 10.08
CA GLY A 289 4.74 -0.69 10.02
C GLY A 289 4.44 0.80 9.86
N ASP A 290 3.15 1.14 9.92
CA ASP A 290 2.63 2.47 9.61
C ASP A 290 1.98 3.16 10.81
N GLU A 291 2.21 2.71 12.04
CA GLU A 291 1.48 3.23 13.19
C GLU A 291 1.88 4.68 13.54
N LEU A 292 0.90 5.49 13.93
CA LEU A 292 1.11 6.83 14.46
C LEU A 292 0.24 7.07 15.70
N SER A 293 0.83 7.58 16.77
CA SER A 293 0.12 8.01 17.99
C SER A 293 0.51 9.44 18.38
N LEU A 294 -0.50 10.28 18.62
CA LEU A 294 -0.33 11.68 19.02
C LEU A 294 -0.77 11.86 20.47
N TYR A 295 0.05 12.55 21.26
CA TYR A 295 -0.19 12.79 22.67
C TYR A 295 -0.05 14.27 23.00
N ILE A 296 -1.07 14.88 23.60
CA ILE A 296 -1.01 16.25 24.10
C ILE A 296 -0.59 16.26 25.57
N LYS A 297 0.36 17.12 25.92
CA LYS A 297 0.86 17.27 27.29
C LYS A 297 -0.10 18.14 28.11
N LYS A 298 -0.62 17.59 29.21
CA LYS A 298 -1.40 18.32 30.22
C LYS A 298 -0.99 17.87 31.61
N ASP A 299 -0.82 18.81 32.53
CA ASP A 299 -0.44 18.53 33.93
C ASP A 299 0.79 17.60 34.06
N ASN A 300 1.82 17.87 33.25
CA ASN A 300 3.04 17.05 33.12
C ASN A 300 2.84 15.60 32.67
N LYS A 301 1.68 15.26 32.11
CA LYS A 301 1.39 13.93 31.55
C LYS A 301 1.04 14.00 30.08
N PHE A 302 1.51 13.03 29.30
CA PHE A 302 1.15 12.87 27.89
C PHE A 302 -0.16 12.11 27.76
N ASN A 303 -1.19 12.77 27.25
CA ASN A 303 -2.52 12.19 27.05
C ASN A 303 -2.70 11.85 25.58
N LEU A 304 -2.98 10.57 25.28
CA LEU A 304 -3.24 10.12 23.91
C LEU A 304 -4.49 10.82 23.36
N VAL A 305 -4.35 11.50 22.22
CA VAL A 305 -5.47 12.22 21.56
C VAL A 305 -5.81 11.66 20.19
N LEU A 306 -4.91 10.93 19.54
CA LEU A 306 -5.18 10.25 18.27
C LEU A 306 -4.27 9.02 18.11
N LYS A 307 -4.83 7.93 17.60
CA LYS A 307 -4.09 6.86 16.94
C LYS A 307 -4.54 6.78 15.49
N THR A 308 -3.60 6.70 14.57
CA THR A 308 -3.83 6.68 13.12
C THR A 308 -2.61 6.05 12.45
N ILE A 309 -2.41 6.31 11.16
CA ILE A 309 -1.25 5.88 10.38
C ILE A 309 -0.28 7.05 10.14
N ASN A 310 0.99 6.75 9.95
CA ASN A 310 2.06 7.70 9.64
C ASN A 310 2.20 7.97 8.14
N PHE A 311 1.28 7.42 7.33
CA PHE A 311 1.24 7.51 5.87
C PHE A 311 2.43 6.91 5.14
N SER A 312 3.29 6.14 5.82
CA SER A 312 4.23 5.26 5.14
C SER A 312 3.45 4.20 4.35
N GLN A 313 4.01 3.82 3.21
CA GLN A 313 3.46 2.77 2.36
C GLN A 313 4.37 1.56 2.46
N ASP A 314 3.77 0.38 2.59
CA ASP A 314 4.56 -0.85 2.63
C ASP A 314 5.33 -1.04 1.32
N GLY A 315 6.59 -1.44 1.41
CA GLY A 315 7.52 -1.50 0.27
C GLY A 315 7.77 -0.16 -0.45
N GLY A 316 7.29 0.97 0.08
CA GLY A 316 7.28 2.27 -0.59
C GLY A 316 7.89 3.41 0.23
N ASN A 317 7.12 4.49 0.38
CA ASN A 317 7.56 5.69 1.09
C ASN A 317 7.75 5.45 2.59
N LYS A 318 8.87 5.92 3.13
CA LYS A 318 9.23 5.83 4.54
C LYS A 318 9.13 7.21 5.20
N VAL A 319 8.68 7.28 6.45
CA VAL A 319 8.72 8.52 7.24
C VAL A 319 10.17 8.94 7.42
N SER A 320 10.54 10.09 6.88
CA SER A 320 11.88 10.68 7.05
C SER A 320 11.90 11.72 8.16
N ASP A 321 10.78 12.41 8.40
CA ASP A 321 10.71 13.45 9.41
C ASP A 321 9.27 13.78 9.84
N ILE A 322 9.11 14.34 11.04
CA ILE A 322 7.86 14.94 11.51
C ILE A 322 8.19 16.28 12.15
N LYS A 323 7.67 17.36 11.56
CA LYS A 323 8.05 18.74 11.92
C LYS A 323 6.85 19.59 12.26
N GLU A 324 7.06 20.49 13.20
CA GLU A 324 6.11 21.55 13.48
C GLU A 324 5.94 22.50 12.28
N THR A 325 4.71 22.95 12.04
CA THR A 325 4.38 24.02 11.09
C THR A 325 3.58 25.12 11.77
N LYS A 326 3.39 26.26 11.09
CA LYS A 326 2.65 27.41 11.64
C LYS A 326 1.23 27.08 12.10
N GLU A 327 0.55 26.17 11.41
CA GLU A 327 -0.86 25.81 11.67
C GLU A 327 -1.03 24.42 12.33
N GLY A 328 0.07 23.68 12.53
CA GLY A 328 0.02 22.31 13.03
C GLY A 328 1.37 21.64 12.86
N PHE A 329 1.40 20.55 12.09
CA PHE A 329 2.63 19.80 11.79
C PHE A 329 2.57 19.13 10.42
N VAL A 330 3.73 18.67 9.94
CA VAL A 330 3.89 17.93 8.69
C VAL A 330 4.56 16.60 8.97
N ILE A 331 4.02 15.54 8.37
CA ILE A 331 4.70 14.24 8.27
C ILE A 331 5.33 14.19 6.88
N VAL A 332 6.63 14.00 6.82
CA VAL A 332 7.42 13.90 5.59
C VAL A 332 7.69 12.44 5.33
N THR A 333 7.23 11.93 4.19
CA THR A 333 7.61 10.60 3.71
C THR A 333 8.43 10.73 2.43
N THR A 334 9.41 9.84 2.27
CA THR A 334 10.32 9.85 1.12
C THR A 334 10.48 8.43 0.59
N PHE A 335 10.56 8.31 -0.73
CA PHE A 335 10.92 7.06 -1.37
C PHE A 335 12.44 6.83 -1.25
N PRO A 336 12.89 5.69 -0.70
CA PRO A 336 14.31 5.46 -0.43
C PRO A 336 15.15 5.10 -1.68
N ASP A 337 14.51 4.65 -2.77
CA ASP A 337 15.19 4.14 -3.96
C ASP A 337 15.32 5.22 -5.07
N ARG A 338 15.52 4.78 -6.33
CA ARG A 338 15.89 5.65 -7.46
C ARG A 338 14.86 6.76 -7.72
N GLY A 339 15.36 7.97 -7.95
CA GLY A 339 14.54 9.15 -8.21
C GLY A 339 14.25 9.93 -6.92
N TYR A 340 13.64 11.09 -7.05
CA TYR A 340 13.17 11.87 -5.90
C TYR A 340 11.65 11.82 -5.88
N TYR A 341 11.10 11.30 -4.79
CA TYR A 341 9.67 11.33 -4.50
C TYR A 341 9.48 11.56 -3.00
N GLU A 342 8.83 12.67 -2.65
CA GLU A 342 8.56 13.10 -1.28
C GLU A 342 7.10 13.51 -1.14
N GLU A 343 6.45 13.10 -0.05
CA GLU A 343 5.07 13.44 0.26
C GLU A 343 5.01 14.13 1.62
N ASN A 344 4.45 15.33 1.65
CA ASN A 344 4.34 16.14 2.85
C ASN A 344 2.88 16.25 3.28
N TYR A 345 2.49 15.49 4.30
CA TYR A 345 1.13 15.45 4.83
C TYR A 345 0.93 16.58 5.84
N GLN A 346 0.22 17.64 5.43
CA GLN A 346 -0.03 18.82 6.28
C GLN A 346 -1.23 18.56 7.19
N ILE A 347 -0.97 18.42 8.49
CA ILE A 347 -1.99 18.13 9.49
C ILE A 347 -2.15 19.34 10.40
N ILE A 348 -3.39 19.83 10.51
CA ILE A 348 -3.77 20.90 11.42
C ILE A 348 -4.59 20.34 12.59
N TYR A 349 -4.45 20.94 13.76
CA TYR A 349 -5.20 20.58 14.95
C TYR A 349 -6.05 21.78 15.41
N GLY A 350 -7.35 21.54 15.58
CA GLY A 350 -8.29 22.56 16.04
C GLY A 350 -9.66 21.96 16.35
N ASN A 351 -10.41 22.57 17.28
CA ASN A 351 -11.71 22.06 17.73
C ASN A 351 -11.66 20.57 18.17
N ASN A 352 -10.58 20.17 18.87
CA ASN A 352 -10.30 18.79 19.27
C ASN A 352 -10.31 17.78 18.12
N SER A 353 -10.04 18.21 16.89
CA SER A 353 -9.98 17.35 15.71
C SER A 353 -8.70 17.59 14.92
N PHE A 354 -8.21 16.53 14.31
CA PHE A 354 -7.09 16.57 13.38
C PHE A 354 -7.62 16.53 11.95
N ILE A 355 -7.15 17.45 11.12
CA ILE A 355 -7.51 17.54 9.70
C ILE A 355 -6.25 17.41 8.86
N LEU A 356 -6.20 16.42 7.98
CA LEU A 356 -5.26 16.40 6.86
C LEU A 356 -5.75 17.44 5.84
N LYS A 357 -5.12 18.61 5.84
CA LYS A 357 -5.51 19.78 5.03
C LYS A 357 -5.16 19.55 3.57
N ASN A 358 -3.89 19.24 3.30
CA ASN A 358 -3.36 19.01 1.97
C ASN A 358 -2.15 18.08 2.03
N VAL A 359 -1.80 17.49 0.88
CA VAL A 359 -0.54 16.77 0.69
C VAL A 359 0.26 17.51 -0.38
N VAL A 360 1.51 17.84 -0.07
CA VAL A 360 2.44 18.39 -1.06
C VAL A 360 3.32 17.27 -1.58
N TYR A 361 3.05 16.85 -2.82
CA TYR A 361 3.85 15.87 -3.55
C TYR A 361 5.01 16.57 -4.23
N LYS A 362 6.21 16.03 -4.07
CA LYS A 362 7.41 16.49 -4.79
C LYS A 362 8.00 15.35 -5.58
N THR A 363 8.31 15.61 -6.84
CA THR A 363 8.96 14.61 -7.69
C THR A 363 9.93 15.23 -8.68
N SER A 364 11.06 14.56 -8.92
CA SER A 364 11.96 14.87 -10.02
C SER A 364 12.41 13.60 -10.74
N SER A 365 12.62 13.73 -12.05
CA SER A 365 13.17 12.68 -12.89
C SER A 365 14.63 12.99 -13.19
N TRP A 366 15.51 12.03 -12.90
CA TRP A 366 16.94 12.14 -13.21
C TRP A 366 17.24 11.99 -14.70
N GLN A 367 16.30 11.47 -15.50
CA GLN A 367 16.51 11.15 -16.91
C GLN A 367 16.41 12.39 -17.83
N ASP A 368 15.58 13.37 -17.46
CA ASP A 368 15.33 14.56 -18.30
C ASP A 368 16.09 15.78 -17.77
N ASP A 369 15.74 16.22 -16.57
CA ASP A 369 16.30 17.40 -15.92
C ASP A 369 16.31 17.16 -14.41
N TYR A 370 17.44 16.64 -13.90
CA TYR A 370 17.62 16.32 -12.49
C TYR A 370 17.48 17.53 -11.55
N THR A 371 17.55 18.75 -12.10
CA THR A 371 17.39 19.97 -11.32
C THR A 371 15.93 20.40 -11.20
N LYS A 372 15.03 19.87 -12.02
CA LYS A 372 13.61 20.23 -12.05
C LYS A 372 12.81 19.35 -11.10
N THR A 373 12.16 19.98 -10.13
CA THR A 373 11.24 19.33 -9.19
C THR A 373 9.84 19.86 -9.41
N TYR A 374 8.88 18.99 -9.65
CA TYR A 374 7.46 19.33 -9.58
C TYR A 374 7.01 19.33 -8.13
N VAL A 375 6.30 20.39 -7.73
CA VAL A 375 5.74 20.56 -6.39
C VAL A 375 4.23 20.75 -6.54
N CYS A 376 3.48 19.69 -6.27
CA CYS A 376 2.05 19.59 -6.47
C CYS A 376 1.33 19.67 -5.11
N ASN A 377 0.60 20.75 -4.86
CA ASN A 377 -0.17 20.92 -3.63
C ASN A 377 -1.62 20.46 -3.82
N VAL A 378 -1.97 19.31 -3.24
CA VAL A 378 -3.28 18.67 -3.42
C VAL A 378 -4.12 18.79 -2.16
N ILE A 379 -5.26 19.48 -2.25
CA ILE A 379 -6.18 19.69 -1.12
C ILE A 379 -6.94 18.39 -0.79
N GLN A 380 -6.84 17.98 0.48
CA GLN A 380 -7.48 16.78 1.02
C GLN A 380 -8.74 17.12 1.83
N ASN A 381 -8.61 17.99 2.83
CA ASN A 381 -9.67 18.34 3.81
C ASN A 381 -10.31 17.11 4.49
N ILE A 382 -9.48 16.17 4.95
CA ILE A 382 -9.93 14.92 5.58
C ILE A 382 -9.85 15.05 7.09
N ASN A 383 -10.95 14.80 7.80
CA ASN A 383 -10.95 14.70 9.26
C ASN A 383 -10.47 13.31 9.70
N ILE A 384 -9.19 13.20 10.06
CA ILE A 384 -8.57 11.93 10.47
C ILE A 384 -9.05 11.50 11.87
N SER A 385 -9.53 12.41 12.71
CA SER A 385 -10.12 12.04 14.01
C SER A 385 -11.42 11.26 13.88
N LYS A 386 -12.21 11.48 12.82
CA LYS A 386 -13.47 10.75 12.61
C LYS A 386 -13.27 9.32 12.09
N ASN A 387 -12.29 9.13 11.21
CA ASN A 387 -12.00 7.83 10.59
C ASN A 387 -10.48 7.59 10.58
N PRO A 388 -9.85 7.31 11.73
CA PRO A 388 -8.39 7.29 11.88
C PRO A 388 -7.64 6.30 10.99
N TYR A 389 -8.34 5.34 10.39
CA TYR A 389 -7.74 4.29 9.55
C TYR A 389 -8.45 4.12 8.20
N LYS A 390 -9.47 4.93 7.91
CA LYS A 390 -10.34 4.72 6.73
C LYS A 390 -10.64 6.05 6.03
N PHE A 391 -9.65 6.53 5.29
CA PHE A 391 -9.77 7.70 4.43
C PHE A 391 -9.09 7.46 3.08
N LYS A 392 -9.62 8.10 2.04
CA LYS A 392 -9.04 8.06 0.70
C LYS A 392 -8.33 9.37 0.42
N ILE A 393 -7.02 9.30 0.23
CA ILE A 393 -6.17 10.44 -0.12
C ILE A 393 -6.22 10.63 -1.64
N LYS A 394 -6.40 11.87 -2.09
CA LYS A 394 -6.25 12.23 -3.50
C LYS A 394 -4.76 12.22 -3.84
N GLY A 395 -4.37 11.42 -4.83
CA GLY A 395 -3.00 11.31 -5.28
C GLY A 395 -2.50 12.55 -6.03
N MET A 396 -1.23 12.52 -6.39
CA MET A 396 -0.59 13.52 -7.25
C MET A 396 -1.26 13.55 -8.65
N PRO A 397 -1.32 14.72 -9.31
CA PRO A 397 -1.76 14.80 -10.70
C PRO A 397 -0.93 13.90 -11.65
N GLY A 398 -1.62 13.35 -12.66
CA GLY A 398 -1.00 12.60 -13.76
C GLY A 398 0.05 13.42 -14.51
N GLU A 399 1.03 12.75 -15.13
CA GLU A 399 2.20 13.39 -15.76
C GLU A 399 1.83 14.47 -16.77
N GLU A 400 0.78 14.23 -17.54
CA GLU A 400 0.21 15.13 -18.54
C GLU A 400 -0.28 16.46 -17.95
N ASN A 401 -0.75 16.45 -16.69
CA ASN A 401 -1.34 17.62 -16.03
C ASN A 401 -0.36 18.34 -15.10
N ARG A 402 0.79 17.74 -14.75
CA ARG A 402 1.76 18.32 -13.78
C ARG A 402 2.24 19.71 -14.19
N ASN A 403 2.41 19.98 -15.48
CA ASN A 403 2.86 21.31 -15.94
C ASN A 403 1.81 22.42 -15.70
N GLN A 404 0.54 22.06 -15.52
CA GLN A 404 -0.57 22.99 -15.30
C GLN A 404 -0.94 23.08 -13.81
N GLU A 405 -0.94 21.94 -13.12
CA GLU A 405 -1.43 21.83 -11.74
C GLU A 405 -0.32 21.93 -10.68
N CYS A 406 0.95 21.74 -11.07
CA CYS A 406 2.07 21.78 -10.15
C CYS A 406 2.94 23.02 -10.38
N SER A 407 3.49 23.52 -9.29
CA SER A 407 4.60 24.48 -9.37
C SER A 407 5.90 23.76 -9.70
N VAL A 408 6.88 24.48 -10.21
CA VAL A 408 8.19 23.92 -10.59
C VAL A 408 9.29 24.65 -9.84
N GLU A 409 10.15 23.88 -9.19
CA GLU A 409 11.35 24.34 -8.50
C GLU A 409 12.59 23.83 -9.23
N TYR A 410 13.61 24.68 -9.32
CA TYR A 410 14.88 24.38 -9.95
C TYR A 410 16.00 24.43 -8.92
N TYR A 411 16.64 23.28 -8.70
CA TYR A 411 17.81 23.20 -7.85
C TYR A 411 18.91 24.12 -8.38
N SER A 412 19.35 25.08 -7.57
CA SER A 412 20.33 26.10 -7.99
C SER A 412 21.77 25.76 -7.58
N GLY A 413 22.01 24.64 -6.89
CA GLY A 413 23.32 24.38 -6.27
C GLY A 413 23.45 25.07 -4.91
N LYS A 414 24.52 24.75 -4.17
CA LYS A 414 24.90 25.44 -2.92
C LYS A 414 25.67 26.74 -3.20
N THR A 415 26.32 26.83 -4.36
CA THR A 415 27.07 28.02 -4.79
C THR A 415 26.76 28.35 -6.24
N LEU A 416 26.98 29.61 -6.64
CA LEU A 416 26.90 30.01 -8.04
C LEU A 416 27.92 29.27 -8.92
N GLN A 417 29.06 28.83 -8.35
CA GLN A 417 30.04 28.07 -9.11
C GLN A 417 29.51 26.69 -9.48
N GLU A 418 28.84 26.00 -8.56
CA GLU A 418 28.16 24.72 -8.86
C GLU A 418 27.09 24.89 -9.96
N PHE A 419 26.40 26.03 -9.99
CA PHE A 419 25.47 26.33 -11.08
C PHE A 419 26.20 26.52 -12.41
N ILE A 420 27.31 27.26 -12.42
CA ILE A 420 28.12 27.51 -13.62
C ILE A 420 28.72 26.22 -14.18
N ASP A 421 29.13 25.29 -13.32
CA ASP A 421 29.75 24.04 -13.77
C ASP A 421 28.81 23.17 -14.62
N ARG A 422 27.49 23.37 -14.52
CA ARG A 422 26.48 22.69 -15.35
C ARG A 422 26.61 23.00 -16.84
N PHE A 423 27.14 24.16 -17.21
CA PHE A 423 27.39 24.49 -18.62
C PHE A 423 28.50 23.62 -19.24
N LYS A 424 29.26 22.88 -18.42
CA LYS A 424 30.25 21.88 -18.87
C LYS A 424 29.61 20.51 -19.12
N GLU A 425 28.38 20.28 -18.64
CA GLU A 425 27.66 19.01 -18.79
C GLU A 425 27.05 18.89 -20.19
N ARG A 426 27.82 18.31 -21.12
CA ARG A 426 27.44 18.23 -22.54
C ARG A 426 26.19 17.38 -22.83
N ASN A 427 25.79 16.51 -21.90
CA ASN A 427 24.74 15.51 -22.15
C ASN A 427 23.35 15.92 -21.65
N SER A 428 23.19 17.11 -21.06
CA SER A 428 21.91 17.51 -20.43
C SER A 428 21.58 19.00 -20.69
N PRO A 429 21.39 19.41 -21.96
CA PRO A 429 21.19 20.83 -22.31
C PRO A 429 19.93 21.46 -21.66
N GLN A 430 18.97 20.66 -21.20
CA GLN A 430 17.73 21.11 -20.58
C GLN A 430 17.96 21.74 -19.18
N ILE A 431 19.05 21.38 -18.49
CA ILE A 431 19.32 21.83 -17.10
C ILE A 431 19.72 23.31 -16.99
N VAL A 432 19.90 23.98 -18.14
CA VAL A 432 20.17 25.42 -18.23
C VAL A 432 19.07 26.18 -19.00
N GLN A 433 18.01 25.48 -19.43
CA GLN A 433 16.90 26.09 -20.15
C GLN A 433 15.82 26.61 -19.20
N GLY A 434 15.11 27.66 -19.64
CA GLY A 434 13.90 28.16 -18.99
C GLY A 434 14.13 29.36 -18.08
N ILE A 435 13.50 30.49 -18.40
CA ILE A 435 13.57 31.75 -17.63
C ILE A 435 13.18 31.56 -16.14
N LYS A 436 12.26 30.64 -15.82
CA LYS A 436 11.85 30.36 -14.43
C LYS A 436 13.04 29.93 -13.55
N ARG A 437 14.00 29.17 -14.11
CA ARG A 437 15.24 28.77 -13.45
C ARG A 437 16.05 29.97 -12.99
N TYR A 438 16.22 30.95 -13.89
CA TYR A 438 16.98 32.17 -13.61
C TYR A 438 16.26 33.11 -12.64
N LYS A 439 14.92 33.12 -12.64
CA LYS A 439 14.15 33.81 -11.60
C LYS A 439 14.43 33.24 -10.22
N GLN A 440 14.43 31.91 -10.06
CA GLN A 440 14.75 31.26 -8.79
C GLN A 440 16.23 31.39 -8.43
N LEU A 441 17.14 31.33 -9.41
CA LEU A 441 18.58 31.57 -9.18
C LEU A 441 18.83 32.93 -8.54
N LEU A 442 18.13 33.97 -9.00
CA LEU A 442 18.23 35.34 -8.46
C LEU A 442 17.61 35.48 -7.06
N GLN A 443 16.63 34.64 -6.72
CA GLN A 443 16.06 34.58 -5.36
C GLN A 443 17.03 33.91 -4.39
N THR A 444 17.64 32.78 -4.80
CA THR A 444 18.59 32.01 -3.99
C THR A 444 19.91 32.75 -3.82
N PHE A 445 20.42 33.33 -4.91
CA PHE A 445 21.64 34.11 -4.93
C PHE A 445 21.32 35.51 -5.47
N PRO A 446 21.06 36.50 -4.61
CA PRO A 446 20.88 37.86 -5.09
C PRO A 446 22.15 38.38 -5.76
N ILE A 447 22.01 39.20 -6.80
CA ILE A 447 23.15 39.85 -7.44
C ILE A 447 23.78 40.83 -6.44
N THR A 448 25.08 40.74 -6.23
CA THR A 448 25.88 41.56 -5.32
C THR A 448 27.17 41.99 -6.01
N GLN A 449 27.94 42.89 -5.40
CA GLN A 449 29.23 43.32 -5.94
C GLN A 449 30.19 42.13 -6.09
N GLN A 450 30.13 41.15 -5.18
CA GLN A 450 31.03 40.00 -5.14
C GLN A 450 30.79 39.01 -6.29
N ASN A 451 29.57 38.91 -6.82
CA ASN A 451 29.19 37.88 -7.80
C ASN A 451 28.88 38.41 -9.20
N ILE A 452 29.21 39.68 -9.49
CA ILE A 452 29.03 40.31 -10.82
C ILE A 452 29.67 39.47 -11.93
N LEU A 453 30.90 38.98 -11.70
CA LEU A 453 31.64 38.19 -12.68
C LEU A 453 30.91 36.88 -12.97
N GLN A 454 30.45 36.18 -11.93
CA GLN A 454 29.70 34.93 -12.08
C GLN A 454 28.41 35.11 -12.88
N TYR A 455 27.63 36.17 -12.61
CA TYR A 455 26.42 36.45 -13.41
C TYR A 455 26.72 36.81 -14.85
N ASN A 456 27.80 37.56 -15.09
CA ASN A 456 28.26 37.86 -16.44
C ASN A 456 28.66 36.59 -17.19
N ASP A 457 29.33 35.66 -16.52
CA ASP A 457 29.78 34.38 -17.07
C ASP A 457 28.60 33.45 -17.36
N ILE A 458 27.61 33.36 -16.45
CA ILE A 458 26.37 32.62 -16.71
C ILE A 458 25.66 33.17 -17.95
N GLY A 459 25.53 34.50 -18.06
CA GLY A 459 24.92 35.13 -19.23
C GLY A 459 25.69 34.87 -20.53
N TYR A 460 27.02 34.86 -20.46
CA TYR A 460 27.88 34.47 -21.58
C TYR A 460 27.64 33.01 -21.99
N TYR A 461 27.69 32.07 -21.05
CA TYR A 461 27.49 30.66 -21.36
C TYR A 461 26.09 30.36 -21.90
N LEU A 462 25.06 31.04 -21.38
CA LEU A 462 23.71 30.95 -21.95
C LEU A 462 23.68 31.35 -23.41
N GLN A 463 24.29 32.48 -23.75
CA GLN A 463 24.36 32.97 -25.13
C GLN A 463 25.14 31.98 -26.02
N GLN A 464 26.28 31.48 -25.57
CA GLN A 464 27.08 30.49 -26.31
C GLN A 464 26.32 29.18 -26.55
N SER A 465 25.45 28.77 -25.62
CA SER A 465 24.58 27.61 -25.74
C SER A 465 23.23 27.91 -26.43
N GLN A 466 23.10 29.05 -27.11
CA GLN A 466 21.88 29.49 -27.83
C GLN A 466 20.64 29.74 -26.96
N ASN A 467 20.80 29.79 -25.63
CA ASN A 467 19.75 30.17 -24.68
C ASN A 467 19.66 31.70 -24.56
N ASN A 468 19.46 32.36 -25.70
CA ASN A 468 19.61 33.81 -25.83
C ASN A 468 18.54 34.58 -25.02
N ARG A 469 17.33 34.03 -24.88
CA ARG A 469 16.26 34.68 -24.09
C ARG A 469 16.61 34.69 -22.60
N GLU A 470 17.14 33.59 -22.10
CA GLU A 470 17.65 33.45 -20.73
C GLU A 470 18.85 34.36 -20.48
N ALA A 471 19.79 34.42 -21.43
CA ALA A 471 20.94 35.32 -21.38
C ALA A 471 20.50 36.79 -21.27
N ILE A 472 19.59 37.22 -22.15
CA ILE A 472 19.02 38.58 -22.13
C ILE A 472 18.36 38.85 -20.78
N PHE A 473 17.50 37.94 -20.30
CA PHE A 473 16.80 38.12 -19.02
C PHE A 473 17.79 38.33 -17.86
N LEU A 474 18.76 37.43 -17.72
CA LEU A 474 19.68 37.44 -16.59
C LEU A 474 20.63 38.64 -16.63
N LEU A 475 21.22 38.92 -17.80
CA LEU A 475 22.15 40.03 -17.96
C LEU A 475 21.44 41.39 -17.85
N THR A 476 20.17 41.50 -18.27
CA THR A 476 19.37 42.71 -18.03
C THR A 476 19.23 42.97 -16.52
N LYS A 477 18.93 41.93 -15.73
CA LYS A 477 18.90 42.05 -14.25
C LYS A 477 20.25 42.43 -13.64
N LEU A 478 21.35 41.98 -14.24
CA LEU A 478 22.69 42.40 -13.82
C LEU A 478 22.93 43.89 -14.06
N ILE A 479 22.64 44.41 -15.25
CA ILE A 479 22.90 45.82 -15.58
C ILE A 479 21.91 46.79 -14.92
N GLU A 480 20.70 46.34 -14.58
CA GLU A 480 19.76 47.13 -13.75
C GLU A 480 20.40 47.50 -12.40
N LYS A 481 21.20 46.60 -11.82
CA LYS A 481 21.89 46.83 -10.54
C LYS A 481 23.31 47.37 -10.70
N PHE A 482 24.00 46.99 -11.77
CA PHE A 482 25.39 47.36 -12.05
C PHE A 482 25.53 47.90 -13.49
N PRO A 483 25.01 49.13 -13.76
CA PRO A 483 24.93 49.69 -15.11
C PRO A 483 26.29 49.99 -15.76
N ASN A 484 27.38 49.93 -14.99
CA ASN A 484 28.74 50.12 -15.49
C ASN A 484 29.43 48.81 -15.91
N ARG A 485 28.72 47.67 -15.85
CA ARG A 485 29.30 46.37 -16.24
C ARG A 485 29.39 46.24 -17.77
N VAL A 486 30.52 46.70 -18.32
CA VAL A 486 30.74 46.83 -19.77
C VAL A 486 30.48 45.53 -20.56
N VAL A 487 31.07 44.41 -20.14
CA VAL A 487 30.96 43.13 -20.88
C VAL A 487 29.52 42.59 -20.91
N ALA A 488 28.68 42.93 -19.92
CA ALA A 488 27.27 42.50 -19.94
C ALA A 488 26.51 43.12 -21.12
N TYR A 489 26.78 44.39 -21.48
CA TYR A 489 26.17 45.03 -22.65
C TYR A 489 26.55 44.34 -23.96
N LEU A 490 27.81 43.90 -24.10
CA LEU A 490 28.25 43.12 -25.26
C LEU A 490 27.48 41.81 -25.35
N ASN A 491 27.40 41.06 -24.25
CA ASN A 491 26.72 39.77 -24.21
C ASN A 491 25.20 39.90 -24.46
N ILE A 492 24.56 40.96 -23.94
CA ILE A 492 23.14 41.25 -24.23
C ILE A 492 22.94 41.57 -25.72
N ALA A 493 23.82 42.39 -26.30
CA ALA A 493 23.74 42.75 -27.72
C ALA A 493 23.92 41.53 -28.64
N ASP A 494 24.91 40.68 -28.34
CA ASP A 494 25.10 39.41 -29.04
C ASP A 494 23.85 38.52 -28.92
N ALA A 495 23.25 38.40 -27.73
CA ALA A 495 22.04 37.60 -27.55
C ALA A 495 20.80 38.17 -28.28
N TYR A 496 20.61 39.49 -28.30
CA TYR A 496 19.53 40.14 -29.08
C TYR A 496 19.71 39.94 -30.59
N TRP A 497 20.96 39.98 -31.06
CA TRP A 497 21.28 39.72 -32.45
C TRP A 497 20.86 38.30 -32.86
N GLU A 498 21.17 37.30 -32.03
CA GLU A 498 20.84 35.89 -32.31
C GLU A 498 19.32 35.62 -32.29
N ILE A 499 18.51 36.39 -31.57
CA ILE A 499 17.03 36.30 -31.64
C ILE A 499 16.42 37.22 -32.72
N ASN A 500 17.25 37.77 -33.61
CA ASN A 500 16.88 38.63 -34.72
C ASN A 500 16.23 39.98 -34.34
N ASP A 501 16.39 40.43 -33.08
CA ASP A 501 16.03 41.79 -32.65
C ASP A 501 17.24 42.71 -32.85
N LYS A 502 17.51 43.00 -34.13
CA LYS A 502 18.68 43.81 -34.54
C LYS A 502 18.62 45.24 -34.02
N GLY A 503 17.40 45.77 -33.80
CA GLY A 503 17.19 47.10 -33.23
C GLY A 503 17.76 47.19 -31.82
N LYS A 504 17.31 46.29 -30.93
CA LYS A 504 17.87 46.24 -29.57
C LYS A 504 19.34 45.86 -29.57
N ALA A 505 19.76 44.93 -30.41
CA ALA A 505 21.18 44.57 -30.50
C ALA A 505 22.05 45.81 -30.77
N LYS A 506 21.64 46.66 -31.73
CA LYS A 506 22.30 47.93 -32.07
C LYS A 506 22.40 48.87 -30.85
N GLU A 507 21.30 49.09 -30.14
CA GLU A 507 21.27 49.94 -28.94
C GLU A 507 22.27 49.46 -27.88
N TYR A 508 22.30 48.16 -27.59
CA TYR A 508 23.22 47.58 -26.61
C TYR A 508 24.69 47.62 -27.07
N TYR A 509 24.98 47.42 -28.36
CA TYR A 509 26.33 47.60 -28.90
C TYR A 509 26.82 49.04 -28.78
N GLN A 510 25.96 50.03 -29.06
CA GLN A 510 26.30 51.45 -28.90
C GLN A 510 26.62 51.78 -27.44
N LYS A 511 25.82 51.26 -26.50
CA LYS A 511 26.09 51.43 -25.07
C LYS A 511 27.39 50.75 -24.64
N TYR A 512 27.70 49.56 -25.16
CA TYR A 512 28.98 48.89 -24.94
C TYR A 512 30.16 49.75 -25.41
N ILE A 513 30.12 50.27 -26.65
CA ILE A 513 31.18 51.16 -27.18
C ILE A 513 31.32 52.42 -26.32
N SER A 514 30.21 53.04 -25.92
CA SER A 514 30.21 54.21 -25.05
C SER A 514 30.89 53.93 -23.70
N LEU A 515 30.59 52.78 -23.08
CA LEU A 515 31.21 52.36 -21.82
C LEU A 515 32.70 52.02 -21.97
N MET A 516 33.11 51.40 -23.09
CA MET A 516 34.52 51.14 -23.38
C MET A 516 35.32 52.45 -23.44
N LYS A 517 34.77 53.50 -24.08
CA LYS A 517 35.40 54.82 -24.16
C LYS A 517 35.41 55.56 -22.81
N THR A 518 34.26 55.64 -22.15
CA THR A 518 34.11 56.43 -20.92
C THR A 518 34.86 55.84 -19.72
N GLN A 519 35.13 54.53 -19.72
CA GLN A 519 35.94 53.87 -18.70
C GLN A 519 37.41 53.66 -19.11
N ASP A 520 37.86 54.35 -20.17
CA ASP A 520 39.24 54.28 -20.68
C ASP A 520 39.75 52.85 -20.89
N LYS A 521 38.90 51.99 -21.46
CA LYS A 521 39.28 50.60 -21.80
C LYS A 521 39.91 50.55 -23.18
N ASP A 522 40.76 49.54 -23.38
CA ASP A 522 41.42 49.30 -24.67
C ASP A 522 40.40 49.06 -25.79
N LEU A 523 40.25 50.06 -26.67
CA LEU A 523 39.30 50.03 -27.79
C LEU A 523 39.66 48.98 -28.85
N LYS A 524 40.91 48.48 -28.88
CA LYS A 524 41.32 47.38 -29.78
C LYS A 524 40.67 46.05 -29.39
N LYS A 525 40.15 45.93 -28.16
CA LYS A 525 39.41 44.74 -27.69
C LYS A 525 37.94 44.73 -28.11
N ILE A 526 37.45 45.77 -28.78
CA ILE A 526 36.08 45.77 -29.33
C ILE A 526 36.05 44.80 -30.51
N PRO A 527 35.25 43.72 -30.47
CA PRO A 527 35.19 42.77 -31.57
C PRO A 527 34.66 43.41 -32.85
N GLN A 528 35.21 43.05 -34.01
CA GLN A 528 34.81 43.61 -35.30
C GLN A 528 33.29 43.50 -35.56
N ARG A 529 32.69 42.38 -35.15
CA ARG A 529 31.24 42.15 -35.25
C ARG A 529 30.39 43.25 -34.61
N VAL A 530 30.89 43.93 -33.57
CA VAL A 530 30.19 45.03 -32.90
C VAL A 530 30.00 46.19 -33.88
N TYR A 531 31.01 46.51 -34.68
CA TYR A 531 30.91 47.57 -35.69
C TYR A 531 30.03 47.13 -36.86
N ASP A 532 30.19 45.89 -37.32
CA ASP A 532 29.43 45.40 -38.48
C ASP A 532 27.93 45.29 -38.20
N ARG A 533 27.57 44.87 -36.98
CA ARG A 533 26.19 44.71 -36.50
C ARG A 533 25.56 46.01 -35.98
N ASN A 534 26.33 47.09 -35.94
CA ASN A 534 25.90 48.43 -35.51
C ASN A 534 25.78 49.42 -36.69
N LYS A 535 25.89 48.95 -37.94
CA LYS A 535 25.68 49.78 -39.13
C LYS A 535 24.21 50.20 -39.28
#